data_AF-A0A3C0GPX3-F1
#
_entry.id   AF-A0A3C0GPX3-F1
#
_cell.length_a   1.000
_cell.length_b   1.000
_cell.length_c   1.000
_cell.angle_alpha   90.00
_cell.angle_beta   90.00
_cell.angle_gamma   90.00
#
_symmetry.space_group_name_H-M   'P 1'
#
loop_
_entity.id
_entity.type
_entity.pdbx_description
1 polymer ?
#
loop_
_entity_poly.entity_id
_entity_poly.type
_entity_poly.pdbx_seq_one_letter_code
_entity_poly.pdbx_strand_id
1 'polypeptide(L)'
;KIIITKACTITAAAATDVDFGSALSTATTPSNAQGTITAQCSALTPYTVALNAGANAGTANDVTTRRMKNTDASVTANNFVGYQLYRDAAHTNVWGTTSGTNTAAGIGTGLAQTLNVYGQIANPSVNNAA
;
A
#
# COMPACT_ATOMS: atom_id res chain seq x y z
N LYS A 1 12.90 39.14 -13.12
CA LYS A 1 11.88 38.72 -12.13
C LYS A 1 11.88 37.20 -12.07
N ILE A 2 11.92 36.58 -10.89
CA ILE A 2 11.82 35.12 -10.69
C ILE A 2 10.48 34.77 -10.05
N ILE A 3 9.91 33.62 -10.38
CA ILE A 3 8.68 33.06 -9.78
C ILE A 3 9.04 31.72 -9.13
N ILE A 4 8.71 31.54 -7.86
CA ILE A 4 8.85 30.27 -7.16
C ILE A 4 7.54 29.50 -7.29
N THR A 5 7.60 28.32 -7.91
CA THR A 5 6.44 27.43 -8.06
C THR A 5 6.35 26.45 -6.90
N LYS A 6 5.13 25.99 -6.60
CA LYS A 6 4.92 24.88 -5.67
C LYS A 6 5.51 23.59 -6.25
N ALA A 7 6.04 22.74 -5.40
CA ALA A 7 6.59 21.44 -5.77
C ALA A 7 6.14 20.38 -4.77
N CYS A 8 5.98 19.15 -5.25
CA CYS A 8 5.81 18.01 -4.37
C CYS A 8 6.47 16.76 -4.93
N THR A 9 7.12 16.01 -4.05
CA THR A 9 7.68 14.70 -4.36
C THR A 9 7.08 13.68 -3.40
N ILE A 10 6.54 12.59 -3.97
CA ILE A 10 6.06 11.44 -3.23
C ILE A 10 7.04 10.30 -3.49
N THR A 11 7.57 9.71 -2.42
CA THR A 11 8.57 8.65 -2.51
C THR A 11 8.13 7.43 -1.68
N ALA A 12 8.32 6.26 -2.27
CA ALA A 12 8.25 4.97 -1.60
C ALA A 12 9.52 4.21 -2.00
N ALA A 13 10.43 4.02 -1.05
CA ALA A 13 11.68 3.32 -1.29
C ALA A 13 11.52 1.84 -0.93
N ALA A 14 12.31 0.94 -1.54
CA ALA A 14 12.23 -0.49 -1.23
C ALA A 14 12.44 -0.79 0.27
N ALA A 15 13.31 -0.02 0.95
CA ALA A 15 13.52 -0.13 2.40
C ALA A 15 12.28 0.24 3.26
N THR A 16 11.24 0.79 2.64
CA THR A 16 9.97 1.17 3.28
C THR A 16 8.80 0.32 2.80
N ASP A 17 9.08 -0.77 2.08
CA ASP A 17 8.06 -1.69 1.59
C ASP A 17 7.27 -2.32 2.73
N VAL A 18 6.02 -2.68 2.43
CA VAL A 18 5.22 -3.53 3.30
C VAL A 18 5.68 -4.98 3.08
N ASP A 19 6.59 -5.45 3.93
CA ASP A 19 7.10 -6.83 3.90
C ASP A 19 6.39 -7.68 4.95
N PHE A 20 5.64 -8.69 4.49
CA PHE A 20 4.92 -9.64 5.34
C PHE A 20 5.81 -10.79 5.86
N GLY A 21 7.05 -10.87 5.40
CA GLY A 21 7.96 -11.97 5.71
C GLY A 21 7.43 -13.33 5.22
N SER A 22 7.82 -14.39 5.93
CA SER A 22 7.38 -15.76 5.65
C SER A 22 6.25 -16.20 6.57
N ALA A 23 5.27 -16.92 6.02
CA ALA A 23 4.23 -17.60 6.78
C ALA A 23 4.09 -19.05 6.33
N LEU A 24 3.64 -19.94 7.23
CA LEU A 24 3.27 -21.30 6.84
C LEU A 24 2.09 -21.27 5.89
N SER A 25 2.08 -22.16 4.91
CA SER A 25 0.96 -22.27 3.96
C SER A 25 -0.37 -22.67 4.61
N THR A 26 -0.32 -23.23 5.82
CA THR A 26 -1.47 -23.59 6.63
C THR A 26 -1.86 -22.51 7.65
N ALA A 27 -1.16 -21.38 7.71
CA ALA A 27 -1.44 -20.34 8.68
C ALA A 27 -2.76 -19.64 8.35
N THR A 28 -3.65 -19.60 9.33
CA THR A 28 -4.98 -18.94 9.22
C THR A 28 -5.07 -17.65 10.02
N THR A 29 -4.07 -17.36 10.85
CA THR A 29 -3.98 -16.11 11.61
C THR A 29 -3.56 -14.95 10.70
N PRO A 30 -4.11 -13.74 10.88
CA PRO A 30 -3.68 -12.59 10.10
C PRO A 30 -2.17 -12.33 10.21
N SER A 31 -1.53 -12.09 9.07
CA SER A 31 -0.17 -11.52 9.02
C SER A 31 -0.27 -10.03 8.77
N ASN A 32 0.30 -9.24 9.67
CA ASN A 32 0.32 -7.78 9.58
C ASN A 32 1.74 -7.30 9.32
N ALA A 33 1.87 -6.28 8.48
CA ALA A 33 3.13 -5.63 8.17
C ALA A 33 2.95 -4.11 8.13
N GLN A 34 4.05 -3.38 8.24
CA GLN A 34 4.04 -1.92 8.14
C GLN A 34 5.10 -1.48 7.14
N GLY A 35 4.73 -0.51 6.31
CA GLY A 35 5.63 0.23 5.44
C GLY A 35 5.36 1.72 5.56
N THR A 36 6.07 2.53 4.78
CA THR A 36 5.86 3.99 4.79
C THR A 36 5.96 4.63 3.42
N ILE A 37 5.27 5.73 3.22
CA ILE A 37 5.41 6.62 2.07
C ILE A 37 5.84 7.99 2.61
N THR A 38 6.80 8.64 1.95
CA THR A 38 7.22 9.99 2.32
C THR A 38 6.70 11.01 1.30
N ALA A 39 5.93 11.98 1.79
CA ALA A 39 5.51 13.15 1.04
C ALA A 39 6.37 14.35 1.43
N GLN A 40 7.01 15.00 0.47
CA GLN A 40 7.69 16.28 0.67
C GLN A 40 7.15 17.28 -0.33
N CYS A 41 6.18 18.08 0.13
CA CYS A 41 5.63 19.18 -0.64
C CYS A 41 6.06 20.53 -0.06
N SER A 42 6.19 21.55 -0.91
CA SER A 42 6.39 22.94 -0.50
C SER A 42 5.34 23.37 0.54
N ALA A 43 5.72 24.25 1.47
CA ALA A 43 4.83 24.69 2.54
C ALA A 43 3.46 25.19 2.00
N LEU A 44 2.39 24.86 2.71
CA LEU A 44 1.00 25.23 2.38
C LEU A 44 0.53 24.68 1.01
N THR A 45 1.09 23.55 0.58
CA THR A 45 0.66 22.84 -0.64
C THR A 45 -0.16 21.62 -0.25
N PRO A 46 -1.50 21.63 -0.46
CA PRO A 46 -2.32 20.45 -0.25
C PRO A 46 -1.89 19.33 -1.19
N TYR A 47 -1.93 18.11 -0.71
CA TYR A 47 -1.67 16.91 -1.49
C TYR A 47 -2.60 15.77 -1.09
N THR A 48 -2.78 14.83 -2.02
CA THR A 48 -3.52 13.59 -1.79
C THR A 48 -2.72 12.43 -2.36
N VAL A 49 -2.51 11.38 -1.56
CA VAL A 49 -1.84 10.15 -1.96
C VAL A 49 -2.88 9.03 -2.07
N ALA A 50 -2.92 8.41 -3.24
CA ALA A 50 -3.78 7.28 -3.57
C ALA A 50 -2.94 6.02 -3.80
N LEU A 51 -3.47 4.87 -3.40
CA LEU A 51 -2.88 3.56 -3.69
C LEU A 51 -3.84 2.77 -4.58
N ASN A 52 -3.38 2.34 -5.75
CA ASN A 52 -4.19 1.56 -6.70
C ASN A 52 -4.31 0.08 -6.27
N ALA A 53 -4.94 -0.75 -7.10
CA ALA A 53 -5.16 -2.17 -6.80
C ALA A 53 -3.90 -3.05 -6.98
N GLY A 54 -2.76 -2.47 -7.36
CA GLY A 54 -1.55 -3.20 -7.74
C GLY A 54 -1.68 -3.87 -9.12
N ALA A 55 -0.60 -4.51 -9.56
CA ALA A 55 -0.51 -5.10 -10.90
C ALA A 55 -1.30 -6.41 -11.08
N ASN A 56 -1.68 -7.06 -9.98
CA ASN A 56 -2.23 -8.42 -9.99
C ASN A 56 -3.63 -8.51 -9.39
N ALA A 57 -4.36 -7.39 -9.24
CA ALA A 57 -5.71 -7.40 -8.67
C ALA A 57 -6.62 -8.46 -9.31
N GLY A 58 -7.53 -9.05 -8.53
CA GLY A 58 -8.54 -9.98 -9.05
C GLY A 58 -9.47 -9.32 -10.07
N THR A 59 -9.85 -8.06 -9.79
CA THR A 59 -10.60 -7.19 -10.69
C THR A 59 -9.76 -5.93 -10.94
N ALA A 60 -9.58 -5.57 -12.22
CA ALA A 60 -8.77 -4.41 -12.59
C ALA A 60 -9.29 -3.13 -11.90
N ASN A 61 -8.37 -2.36 -11.31
CA ASN A 61 -8.64 -1.12 -10.56
C ASN A 61 -9.48 -1.27 -9.29
N ASP A 62 -9.83 -2.49 -8.86
CA ASP A 62 -10.55 -2.72 -7.62
C ASP A 62 -9.60 -3.03 -6.46
N VAL A 63 -9.43 -2.03 -5.58
CA VAL A 63 -8.54 -2.11 -4.42
C VAL A 63 -8.95 -3.20 -3.41
N THR A 64 -10.20 -3.68 -3.45
CA THR A 64 -10.68 -4.77 -2.56
C THR A 64 -10.17 -6.14 -2.98
N THR A 65 -9.64 -6.26 -4.20
CA THR A 65 -9.16 -7.53 -4.78
C THR A 65 -7.65 -7.59 -4.94
N ARG A 66 -6.92 -6.79 -4.16
CA ARG A 66 -5.44 -6.77 -4.11
C ARG A 66 -4.90 -8.17 -3.79
N ARG A 67 -3.93 -8.62 -4.57
CA ARG A 67 -3.22 -9.88 -4.36
C ARG A 67 -1.79 -9.78 -4.87
N MET A 68 -0.87 -10.41 -4.15
CA MET A 68 0.52 -10.60 -4.57
C MET A 68 0.61 -11.87 -5.39
N LYS A 69 1.49 -11.92 -6.37
CA LYS A 69 1.73 -13.11 -7.21
C LYS A 69 3.06 -13.74 -6.82
N ASN A 70 3.12 -15.07 -6.75
CA ASN A 70 4.37 -15.79 -6.61
C ASN A 70 5.34 -15.41 -7.76
N THR A 71 6.59 -15.14 -7.43
CA THR A 71 7.63 -14.76 -8.39
C THR A 71 8.27 -15.96 -9.08
N ASP A 72 8.14 -17.16 -8.52
CA ASP A 72 8.56 -18.41 -9.16
C ASP A 72 7.63 -18.73 -10.33
N ALA A 73 8.16 -18.63 -11.54
CA ALA A 73 7.43 -18.87 -12.79
C ALA A 73 6.98 -20.33 -12.98
N SER A 74 7.57 -21.29 -12.24
CA SER A 74 7.15 -22.70 -12.29
C SER A 74 5.82 -22.94 -11.56
N VAL A 75 5.43 -22.02 -10.66
CA VAL A 75 4.20 -22.10 -9.88
C VAL A 75 3.02 -21.58 -10.70
N THR A 76 2.24 -22.51 -11.26
CA THR A 76 1.12 -22.22 -12.17
C THR A 76 -0.27 -22.28 -11.53
N ALA A 77 -0.39 -22.87 -10.34
CA ALA A 77 -1.63 -22.96 -9.57
C ALA A 77 -1.47 -22.34 -8.18
N ASN A 78 -2.56 -21.82 -7.60
CA ASN A 78 -2.60 -21.21 -6.27
C ASN A 78 -1.50 -20.16 -6.01
N ASN A 79 -1.06 -19.42 -7.02
CA ASN A 79 0.10 -18.55 -6.92
C ASN A 79 -0.23 -17.11 -6.49
N PHE A 80 -1.33 -16.89 -5.76
CA PHE A 80 -1.77 -15.54 -5.39
C PHE A 80 -2.23 -15.39 -3.94
N VAL A 81 -1.54 -14.56 -3.16
CA VAL A 81 -1.97 -14.25 -1.78
C VAL A 81 -2.68 -12.90 -1.73
N GLY A 82 -3.94 -12.90 -1.29
CA GLY A 82 -4.72 -11.68 -1.09
C GLY A 82 -4.19 -10.83 0.07
N TYR A 83 -4.18 -9.51 -0.09
CA TYR A 83 -3.78 -8.58 0.97
C TYR A 83 -4.61 -7.30 0.90
N GLN A 84 -4.53 -6.49 1.95
CA GLN A 84 -5.11 -5.16 1.96
C GLN A 84 -4.18 -4.15 2.65
N LEU A 85 -4.27 -2.88 2.24
CA LEU A 85 -3.50 -1.77 2.79
C LEU A 85 -4.45 -0.76 3.43
N TYR A 86 -4.05 -0.26 4.60
CA TYR A 86 -4.86 0.59 5.47
C TYR A 86 -4.07 1.82 5.91
N ARG A 87 -4.83 2.86 6.29
CA ARG A 87 -4.29 4.13 6.82
C ARG A 87 -4.12 4.11 8.34
N ASP A 88 -4.64 3.09 9.02
CA ASP A 88 -4.63 2.95 10.47
C ASP A 88 -4.19 1.56 10.93
N ALA A 89 -3.61 1.50 12.13
CA ALA A 89 -3.12 0.27 12.74
C ALA A 89 -4.22 -0.73 13.11
N ALA A 90 -5.47 -0.29 13.23
CA ALA A 90 -6.61 -1.17 13.50
C ALA A 90 -7.15 -1.86 12.22
N HIS A 91 -6.58 -1.54 11.04
CA HIS A 91 -6.97 -2.12 9.75
C HIS A 91 -8.46 -1.88 9.43
N THR A 92 -8.95 -0.68 9.73
CA THR A 92 -10.37 -0.32 9.53
C THR A 92 -10.59 0.59 8.33
N ASN A 93 -9.60 1.39 7.97
CA ASN A 93 -9.66 2.38 6.89
C ASN A 93 -8.78 1.95 5.72
N VAL A 94 -9.36 1.23 4.76
CA VAL A 94 -8.68 0.86 3.51
C VAL A 94 -8.10 2.10 2.84
N TRP A 95 -6.89 1.98 2.30
CA TRP A 95 -6.24 2.99 1.48
C TRP A 95 -6.41 2.64 0.00
N GLY A 96 -7.21 3.42 -0.72
CA GLY A 96 -7.54 3.25 -2.13
C GLY A 96 -7.35 4.52 -2.96
N THR A 97 -8.24 4.70 -3.93
CA THR A 97 -8.16 5.71 -4.99
C THR A 97 -9.32 6.71 -5.01
N THR A 98 -10.34 6.51 -4.18
CA THR A 98 -11.52 7.38 -4.08
C THR A 98 -11.18 8.61 -3.24
N SER A 99 -11.02 9.75 -3.92
CA SER A 99 -10.76 11.05 -3.27
C SER A 99 -11.83 11.38 -2.22
N GLY A 100 -11.41 11.88 -1.06
CA GLY A 100 -12.30 12.20 0.07
C GLY A 100 -12.79 10.99 0.88
N THR A 101 -12.62 9.76 0.38
CA THR A 101 -13.08 8.55 1.08
C THR A 101 -11.92 7.73 1.62
N ASN A 102 -11.06 7.22 0.74
CA ASN A 102 -10.03 6.23 1.07
C ASN A 102 -8.62 6.64 0.61
N THR A 103 -8.39 7.93 0.38
CA THR A 103 -7.06 8.50 0.07
C THR A 103 -6.44 9.17 1.29
N ALA A 104 -5.12 9.34 1.33
CA ALA A 104 -4.45 10.07 2.42
C ALA A 104 -4.19 11.51 1.98
N ALA A 105 -4.87 12.46 2.62
CA ALA A 105 -4.68 13.89 2.37
C ALA A 105 -3.74 14.52 3.39
N GLY A 106 -3.03 15.56 2.98
CA GLY A 106 -2.17 16.34 3.87
C GLY A 106 -1.88 17.73 3.30
N ILE A 107 -1.19 18.53 4.11
CA ILE A 107 -0.69 19.85 3.70
C ILE A 107 0.82 19.85 3.88
N GLY A 108 1.52 20.19 2.80
CA GLY A 108 2.97 20.31 2.77
C GLY A 108 3.48 21.27 3.83
N THR A 109 4.56 20.88 4.51
CA THR A 109 5.28 21.72 5.48
C THR A 109 6.60 22.26 4.94
N GLY A 110 7.00 21.85 3.74
CA GLY A 110 8.35 22.04 3.20
C GLY A 110 9.36 20.97 3.66
N LEU A 111 8.98 20.13 4.63
CA LEU A 111 9.78 19.02 5.14
C LEU A 111 9.19 17.67 4.70
N ALA A 112 9.95 16.60 4.92
CA ALA A 112 9.47 15.24 4.72
C ALA A 112 8.38 14.89 5.73
N GLN A 113 7.24 14.38 5.25
CA GLN A 113 6.11 13.93 6.04
C GLN A 113 5.88 12.44 5.78
N THR A 114 6.05 11.62 6.81
CA THR A 114 5.87 10.17 6.75
C THR A 114 4.39 9.81 6.86
N LEU A 115 3.92 8.97 5.95
CA LEU A 115 2.61 8.34 5.94
C LEU A 115 2.78 6.85 6.19
N ASN A 116 2.25 6.34 7.29
CA ASN A 116 2.32 4.91 7.62
C ASN A 116 1.33 4.13 6.76
N VAL A 117 1.81 3.03 6.17
CA VAL A 117 1.01 2.07 5.43
C VAL A 117 0.91 0.81 6.28
N TYR A 118 -0.30 0.39 6.62
CA TYR A 118 -0.55 -0.83 7.40
C TYR A 118 -1.06 -1.91 6.46
N GLY A 119 -0.29 -2.97 6.25
CA GLY A 119 -0.65 -4.10 5.41
C GLY A 119 -1.20 -5.26 6.24
N GLN A 120 -2.20 -5.95 5.70
CA GLN A 120 -2.71 -7.19 6.29
C GLN A 120 -2.99 -8.25 5.23
N ILE A 121 -2.57 -9.47 5.52
CA ILE A 121 -3.07 -10.70 4.92
C ILE A 121 -3.98 -11.34 5.96
N ALA A 122 -5.29 -11.30 5.76
CA ALA A 122 -6.26 -11.77 6.76
C ALA A 122 -6.17 -13.28 7.01
N ASN A 123 -5.80 -14.05 5.98
CA ASN A 123 -5.61 -15.49 6.06
C ASN A 123 -4.52 -15.92 5.04
N PRO A 124 -3.30 -16.23 5.47
CA PRO A 124 -2.23 -16.69 4.58
C PRO A 124 -2.49 -18.02 3.86
N SER A 125 -3.44 -18.84 4.34
CA SER A 125 -3.73 -20.15 3.75
C SER A 125 -4.64 -20.11 2.53
N VAL A 126 -5.27 -18.97 2.23
CA VAL A 126 -6.13 -18.86 1.04
C VAL A 126 -5.29 -18.55 -0.20
N ASN A 127 -5.45 -19.38 -1.24
CA ASN A 127 -4.77 -19.23 -2.53
C ASN A 127 -3.22 -19.18 -2.44
N ASN A 128 -2.63 -19.98 -1.56
CA ASN A 128 -1.18 -20.17 -1.48
C ASN A 128 -0.75 -21.43 -2.24
N ALA A 129 0.37 -21.35 -2.94
CA ALA A 129 1.03 -22.46 -3.58
C ALA A 129 1.93 -23.10 -2.52
N ALA A 130 1.32 -23.88 -1.64
CA ALA A 130 2.07 -24.86 -0.87
C ALA A 130 2.72 -25.87 -1.83
#